data_AF-A0A9X3KZI1-F1
#
_entry.id   AF-A0A9X3KZI1-F1
#
_cell.length_a   1.000
_cell.length_b   1.000
_cell.length_c   1.000
_cell.angle_alpha   90.00
_cell.angle_beta   90.00
_cell.angle_gamma   90.00
#
_symmetry.space_group_name_H-M   'P 1'
#
loop_
_entity.id
_entity.type
_entity.pdbx_description
1 polymer ?
#
loop_
_entity_poly.entity_id
_entity_poly.type
_entity_poly.pdbx_seq_one_letter_code
_entity_poly.pdbx_strand_id
1 'polypeptide(L)'
;MKTILLAALLIGVSANVHARDHAYAIKSGLRAVATIEGTTEQRVSVRVGKGAAQEIARLDDEAIDYFETPDIDHDGYRDLAIGQSGGGGQVHARLFLYRPQERRFQEIQHPAPEASPCHRFVNPVFDAQRAAFSVGCRYGADSMGTEEYVLRANGTARPERWTTQTLFDLEDKPFELSYGFNEDGTVAHIQIDGEGSPLDGDSRVPFDRIDLYDAPDVKALSTQTAKAGDRLDVVALRPQWLQVRYPAGGADAPLKWVRYADLKIDKYAYAPQQRMPMRGLSLSVRGHLGTQLYEAGGRFTLHVTNLGSDAATLASPRIWLLFTDAQGRRTLQPLYQRPAVTLGPPTPPPAAAPRHVADWADDPVVWRAGEDGKMQYQVNEGNGQYVAFFPDLAAGRYRLAVVLTDPGLEQPVYSNEIEVDYPFRKQPPAATSSNSR
;
A
#
# COMPACT_ATOMS: atom_id res chain seq x y z
N MET A 1 63.12 30.01 45.45
CA MET A 1 62.31 29.03 44.69
C MET A 1 61.03 29.77 44.28
N LYS A 2 60.91 30.47 43.15
CA LYS A 2 60.95 30.09 41.72
C LYS A 2 59.99 28.95 41.35
N THR A 3 58.78 29.32 40.92
CA THR A 3 57.86 28.62 39.98
C THR A 3 56.60 29.50 39.84
N ILE A 4 56.56 30.49 38.95
CA ILE A 4 56.03 30.45 37.57
C ILE A 4 54.66 29.75 37.48
N LEU A 5 53.58 30.55 37.52
CA LEU A 5 52.25 30.15 37.05
C LEU A 5 52.24 30.22 35.51
N LEU A 6 51.95 29.11 34.86
CA LEU A 6 51.65 29.05 33.43
C LEU A 6 50.18 29.44 33.22
N ALA A 7 49.94 30.56 32.55
CA ALA A 7 48.64 30.90 32.00
C ALA A 7 48.40 30.10 30.72
N ALA A 8 47.49 29.13 30.76
CA ALA A 8 46.97 28.49 29.56
C ALA A 8 45.81 29.35 29.02
N LEU A 9 46.10 30.18 28.01
CA LEU A 9 45.07 30.76 27.15
C LEU A 9 44.42 29.63 26.34
N LEU A 10 43.27 29.15 26.79
CA LEU A 10 42.33 28.43 25.93
C LEU A 10 41.66 29.46 25.03
N ILE A 11 42.24 29.69 23.85
CA ILE A 11 41.53 30.29 22.72
C ILE A 11 40.54 29.23 22.25
N GLY A 12 39.33 29.28 22.80
CA GLY A 12 38.20 28.57 22.24
C GLY A 12 37.95 29.13 20.86
N VAL A 13 38.32 28.36 19.83
CA VAL A 13 37.81 28.58 18.47
C VAL A 13 36.34 28.15 18.51
N SER A 14 35.47 29.05 18.94
CA SER A 14 34.06 28.96 18.64
C SER A 14 33.97 29.04 17.12
N ALA A 15 33.70 27.91 16.47
CA ALA A 15 33.24 27.93 15.09
C ALA A 15 31.93 28.74 15.08
N ASN A 16 32.03 30.04 14.85
CA ASN A 16 30.90 30.88 14.48
C ASN A 16 30.45 30.40 13.11
N VAL A 17 29.57 29.40 13.11
CA VAL A 17 28.81 29.02 11.93
C VAL A 17 27.92 30.21 11.63
N HIS A 18 28.22 30.91 10.55
CA HIS A 18 27.52 32.12 10.17
C HIS A 18 26.05 31.81 9.89
N ALA A 19 25.17 32.50 10.60
CA ALA A 19 23.75 32.54 10.27
C ALA A 19 23.58 32.98 8.81
N ARG A 20 22.67 32.33 8.08
CA ARG A 20 22.35 32.68 6.68
C ARG A 20 21.09 33.52 6.66
N ASP A 21 21.19 34.74 6.14
CA ASP A 21 20.07 35.67 6.02
C ASP A 21 19.50 35.70 4.60
N HIS A 22 18.18 35.55 4.50
CA HIS A 22 17.40 35.69 3.28
C HIS A 22 16.41 36.85 3.43
N ALA A 23 16.77 38.00 2.88
CA ALA A 23 15.94 39.20 2.92
C ALA A 23 15.01 39.27 1.70
N TYR A 24 13.72 39.54 1.93
CA TYR A 24 12.73 39.71 0.86
C TYR A 24 11.72 40.82 1.19
N ALA A 25 10.98 41.27 0.19
CA ALA A 25 9.88 42.22 0.35
C ALA A 25 8.57 41.45 0.54
N ILE A 26 7.88 41.66 1.66
CA ILE A 26 6.52 41.17 1.86
C ILE A 26 5.57 41.98 0.97
N LYS A 27 5.73 43.30 0.97
CA LYS A 27 5.03 44.24 0.08
C LYS A 27 5.84 45.51 -0.04
N SER A 28 5.40 46.44 -0.87
CA SER A 28 6.03 47.77 -0.94
C SER A 28 6.13 48.40 0.45
N GLY A 29 7.35 48.77 0.85
CA GLY A 29 7.66 49.38 2.14
C GLY A 29 7.75 48.42 3.34
N LEU A 30 7.50 47.12 3.17
CA LEU A 30 7.57 46.11 4.25
C LEU A 30 8.51 44.97 3.86
N ARG A 31 9.56 44.76 4.64
CA ARG A 31 10.58 43.73 4.38
C ARG A 31 10.64 42.70 5.50
N ALA A 32 10.97 41.48 5.14
CA ALA A 32 11.30 40.41 6.08
C ALA A 32 12.75 39.96 5.89
N VAL A 33 13.34 39.41 6.95
CA VAL A 33 14.60 38.67 6.92
C VAL A 33 14.36 37.33 7.58
N ALA A 34 14.51 36.25 6.82
CA ALA A 34 14.57 34.90 7.35
C ALA A 34 16.02 34.55 7.66
N THR A 35 16.31 34.18 8.90
CA THR A 35 17.64 33.83 9.40
C THR A 35 17.66 32.35 9.73
N ILE A 36 18.65 31.64 9.18
CA ILE A 36 18.88 30.21 9.41
C ILE A 36 20.13 30.05 10.28
N GLU A 37 20.00 29.38 11.41
CA GLU A 37 21.08 29.13 12.36
C GLU A 37 21.23 27.63 12.62
N GLY A 38 22.47 27.17 12.79
CA GLY A 38 22.79 25.76 13.06
C GLY A 38 23.16 24.95 11.82
N THR A 39 23.82 23.81 12.04
CA THR A 39 24.27 22.89 10.98
C THR A 39 23.57 21.54 11.00
N THR A 40 23.24 21.04 12.19
CA THR A 40 22.62 19.72 12.40
C THR A 40 21.13 19.84 12.66
N GLU A 41 20.74 20.74 13.55
CA GLU A 41 19.37 21.24 13.64
C GLU A 41 19.40 22.69 13.17
N GLN A 42 18.71 22.98 12.06
CA GLN A 42 18.58 24.33 11.53
C GLN A 42 17.33 24.98 12.12
N ARG A 43 17.55 26.03 12.89
CA ARG A 43 16.50 26.92 13.39
C ARG A 43 16.26 28.02 12.38
N VAL A 44 15.01 28.22 11.99
CA VAL A 44 14.60 29.32 11.10
C VAL A 44 13.78 30.32 11.89
N SER A 45 14.23 31.56 11.87
CA SER A 45 13.49 32.69 12.44
C SER A 45 13.26 33.77 11.40
N VAL A 46 12.08 34.41 11.42
CA VAL A 46 11.76 35.51 10.51
C VAL A 46 11.51 36.78 11.31
N ARG A 47 12.14 37.88 10.89
CA ARG A 47 11.91 39.21 11.43
C ARG A 47 11.30 40.11 10.37
N VAL A 48 10.15 40.72 10.68
CA VAL A 48 9.44 41.64 9.78
C VAL A 48 9.65 43.08 10.21
N GLY A 49 10.21 43.91 9.32
CA GLY A 49 10.56 45.30 9.60
C GLY A 49 11.44 45.44 10.84
N LYS A 50 10.98 46.25 11.80
CA LYS A 50 11.61 46.45 13.12
C LYS A 50 10.99 45.59 14.23
N GLY A 51 10.17 44.60 13.88
CA GLY A 51 9.54 43.69 14.84
C GLY A 51 10.52 42.72 15.49
N ALA A 52 10.02 41.93 16.45
CA ALA A 52 10.77 40.81 17.02
C ALA A 52 10.94 39.68 15.99
N ALA A 53 12.01 38.89 16.14
CA ALA A 53 12.16 37.66 15.38
C ALA A 53 11.17 36.60 15.89
N GLN A 54 10.50 35.91 14.97
CA GLN A 54 9.65 34.75 15.24
C GLN A 54 10.36 33.50 14.75
N GLU A 55 10.59 32.53 15.63
CA GLU A 55 10.96 31.18 15.20
C GLU A 55 9.77 30.54 14.49
N ILE A 56 9.98 30.05 13.26
CA ILE A 56 8.93 29.44 12.43
C ILE A 56 9.17 27.96 12.18
N ALA A 57 10.42 27.49 12.27
CA ALA A 57 10.76 26.11 11.98
C ALA A 57 12.03 25.64 12.69
N ARG A 58 12.08 24.33 12.93
CA ARG A 58 13.28 23.54 13.22
C ARG A 58 13.31 22.39 12.23
N LEU A 59 14.44 22.18 11.58
CA LEU A 59 14.64 21.11 10.60
C LEU A 59 15.98 20.42 10.89
N ASP A 60 15.98 19.09 10.97
CA ASP A 60 17.09 18.26 11.46
C ASP A 60 17.67 17.31 10.39
N ASP A 61 17.24 17.49 9.14
CA ASP A 61 17.62 16.67 7.99
C ASP A 61 18.72 17.35 7.15
N GLU A 62 18.46 17.68 5.87
CA GLU A 62 19.42 18.34 4.98
C GLU A 62 19.54 19.86 5.16
N ALA A 63 20.52 20.49 4.51
CA ALA A 63 20.64 21.95 4.52
C ALA A 63 19.39 22.59 3.88
N ILE A 64 18.85 23.66 4.48
CA ILE A 64 17.82 24.45 3.80
C ILE A 64 18.49 25.13 2.61
N ASP A 65 17.95 24.89 1.42
CA ASP A 65 18.47 25.36 0.14
C ASP A 65 17.36 25.83 -0.82
N TYR A 66 16.09 25.63 -0.47
CA TYR A 66 14.94 26.14 -1.19
C TYR A 66 14.30 27.34 -0.48
N PHE A 67 14.10 28.43 -1.23
CA PHE A 67 13.45 29.65 -0.77
C PHE A 67 12.58 30.24 -1.87
N GLU A 68 11.27 30.32 -1.62
CA GLU A 68 10.34 31.06 -2.46
C GLU A 68 9.47 32.00 -1.63
N THR A 69 8.97 33.05 -2.29
CA THR A 69 8.12 34.07 -1.66
C THR A 69 6.85 34.31 -2.49
N PRO A 70 6.01 33.28 -2.66
CA PRO A 70 4.71 33.41 -3.32
C PRO A 70 3.75 34.31 -2.52
N ASP A 71 2.64 34.72 -3.11
CA ASP A 71 1.47 35.21 -2.37
C ASP A 71 0.45 34.05 -2.45
N ILE A 72 0.46 33.17 -1.45
CA ILE A 72 -0.24 31.88 -1.50
C ILE A 72 -1.74 32.08 -1.33
N ASP A 73 -2.14 33.00 -0.45
CA ASP A 73 -3.55 33.28 -0.16
C ASP A 73 -4.13 34.50 -0.89
N HIS A 74 -3.31 35.16 -1.71
CA HIS A 74 -3.68 36.31 -2.54
C HIS A 74 -4.16 37.51 -1.72
N ASP A 75 -3.63 37.70 -0.51
CA ASP A 75 -3.95 38.84 0.36
C ASP A 75 -3.14 40.12 0.06
N GLY A 76 -2.21 40.04 -0.90
CA GLY A 76 -1.32 41.13 -1.32
C GLY A 76 -0.03 41.25 -0.50
N TYR A 77 0.26 40.29 0.37
CA TYR A 77 1.49 40.15 1.13
C TYR A 77 2.21 38.86 0.69
N ARG A 78 3.51 38.94 0.38
CA ARG A 78 4.30 37.75 0.08
C ARG A 78 4.49 36.91 1.35
N ASP A 79 4.26 35.62 1.16
CA ASP A 79 4.46 34.54 2.09
C ASP A 79 5.87 33.96 1.98
N LEU A 80 6.13 32.88 2.72
CA LEU A 80 7.41 32.20 2.72
C LEU A 80 7.24 30.70 2.54
N ALA A 81 7.92 30.15 1.54
CA ALA A 81 8.17 28.72 1.41
C ALA A 81 9.66 28.46 1.62
N ILE A 82 9.98 27.55 2.55
CA ILE A 82 11.34 27.07 2.79
C ILE A 82 11.38 25.57 2.59
N GLY A 83 12.51 25.03 2.17
CA GLY A 83 12.61 23.59 1.96
C GLY A 83 14.02 23.06 1.97
N GLN A 84 14.09 21.75 2.11
CA GLN A 84 15.30 20.95 2.03
C GLN A 84 15.19 20.11 0.75
N SER A 85 16.07 20.33 -0.21
CA SER A 85 16.20 19.44 -1.35
C SER A 85 16.76 18.10 -0.86
N GLY A 86 16.10 17.01 -1.17
CA GLY A 86 16.57 15.66 -0.95
C GLY A 86 17.05 14.99 -2.24
N GLY A 87 17.44 13.72 -2.12
CA GLY A 87 17.78 12.89 -3.27
C GLY A 87 16.67 12.83 -4.32
N GLY A 88 17.05 12.89 -5.61
CA GLY A 88 16.10 12.74 -6.73
C GLY A 88 15.38 14.02 -7.18
N GLY A 89 15.82 15.20 -6.73
CA GLY A 89 15.25 16.50 -7.16
C GLY A 89 13.92 16.85 -6.48
N GLN A 90 13.65 16.26 -5.31
CA GLN A 90 12.48 16.55 -4.51
C GLN A 90 12.83 17.56 -3.42
N VAL A 91 12.07 18.65 -3.35
CA VAL A 91 12.15 19.63 -2.28
C VAL A 91 11.03 19.35 -1.29
N HIS A 92 11.39 19.02 -0.06
CA HIS A 92 10.44 18.93 1.04
C HIS A 92 10.22 20.34 1.62
N ALA A 93 9.08 20.94 1.29
CA ALA A 93 8.77 22.32 1.63
C ALA A 93 7.87 22.43 2.88
N ARG A 94 8.09 23.50 3.63
CA ARG A 94 7.18 24.02 4.65
C ARG A 94 6.68 25.39 4.19
N LEU A 95 5.38 25.63 4.34
CA LEU A 95 4.71 26.80 3.79
C LEU A 95 4.20 27.68 4.93
N PHE A 96 4.45 28.99 4.87
CA PHE A 96 4.13 29.93 5.93
C PHE A 96 3.43 31.17 5.38
N LEU A 97 2.21 31.42 5.83
CA LEU A 97 1.40 32.59 5.50
C LEU A 97 1.78 33.77 6.39
N TYR A 98 2.04 34.94 5.82
CA TYR A 98 2.21 36.15 6.61
C TYR A 98 0.84 36.73 6.98
N ARG A 99 0.51 36.79 8.27
CA ARG A 99 -0.73 37.40 8.77
C ARG A 99 -0.51 38.87 9.11
N PRO A 100 -0.98 39.83 8.29
CA PRO A 100 -0.67 41.24 8.49
C PRO A 100 -1.27 41.83 9.77
N GLN A 101 -2.43 41.33 10.20
CA GLN A 101 -3.10 41.77 11.44
C GLN A 101 -2.30 41.36 12.69
N GLU A 102 -1.68 40.18 12.64
CA GLU A 102 -0.89 39.61 13.73
C GLU A 102 0.59 39.99 13.63
N ARG A 103 1.04 40.38 12.43
CA ARG A 103 2.45 40.60 12.05
C ARG A 103 3.33 39.38 12.30
N ARG A 104 2.79 38.20 12.01
CA ARG A 104 3.41 36.90 12.27
C ARG A 104 3.20 35.94 11.11
N PHE A 105 4.06 34.93 11.04
CA PHE A 105 3.90 33.82 10.11
C PHE A 105 3.06 32.71 10.75
N GLN A 106 2.11 32.17 10.00
CA GLN A 106 1.31 31.00 10.33
C GLN A 106 1.71 29.86 9.37
N GLU A 107 2.10 28.71 9.91
CA GLU A 107 2.37 27.54 9.06
C GLU A 107 1.09 26.92 8.51
N ILE A 108 1.10 26.60 7.21
CA ILE A 108 0.10 25.73 6.60
C ILE A 108 0.45 24.30 6.97
N GLN A 109 -0.42 23.66 7.76
CA GLN A 109 -0.24 22.25 8.11
C GLN A 109 -0.62 21.35 6.93
N HIS A 110 0.16 20.30 6.69
CA HIS A 110 -0.17 19.28 5.70
C HIS A 110 -1.41 18.50 6.15
N PRO A 111 -2.47 18.42 5.33
CA PRO A 111 -3.69 17.71 5.70
C PRO A 111 -3.55 16.19 5.56
N ALA A 112 -3.87 15.46 6.63
CA ALA A 112 -3.90 14.00 6.67
C ALA A 112 -2.61 13.32 6.13
N PRO A 113 -1.43 13.60 6.74
CA PRO A 113 -0.13 13.16 6.22
C PRO A 113 0.01 11.63 6.10
N GLU A 114 -0.73 10.85 6.89
CA GLU A 114 -0.70 9.39 6.84
C GLU A 114 -1.43 8.80 5.63
N ALA A 115 -2.44 9.50 5.11
CA ALA A 115 -3.20 9.09 3.92
C ALA A 115 -2.70 9.76 2.63
N SER A 116 -1.96 10.85 2.79
CA SER A 116 -1.34 11.63 1.73
C SER A 116 -0.34 10.77 0.95
N PRO A 117 -0.46 10.71 -0.38
CA PRO A 117 0.59 10.13 -1.20
C PRO A 117 1.96 10.74 -0.87
N CYS A 118 2.10 12.07 -0.86
CA CYS A 118 3.39 12.73 -0.70
C CYS A 118 3.87 12.83 0.75
N HIS A 119 3.00 12.56 1.72
CA HIS A 119 3.17 12.71 3.17
C HIS A 119 3.55 14.12 3.68
N ARG A 120 4.00 15.00 2.79
CA ARG A 120 4.51 16.37 3.01
C ARG A 120 4.28 17.20 1.74
N PHE A 121 4.48 18.50 1.81
CA PHE A 121 4.44 19.34 0.61
C PHE A 121 5.74 19.18 -0.18
N VAL A 122 5.69 18.44 -1.29
CA VAL A 122 6.86 18.16 -2.13
C VAL A 122 6.78 18.94 -3.43
N ASN A 123 7.81 19.71 -3.77
CA ASN A 123 7.87 20.51 -5.00
C ASN A 123 6.59 21.34 -5.25
N PRO A 124 6.18 22.22 -4.31
CA PRO A 124 4.94 22.95 -4.43
C PRO A 124 4.93 23.87 -5.66
N VAL A 125 3.79 23.89 -6.35
CA VAL A 125 3.50 24.79 -7.48
C VAL A 125 2.28 25.63 -7.11
N PHE A 126 2.49 26.93 -6.93
CA PHE A 126 1.45 27.88 -6.50
C PHE A 126 0.64 28.40 -7.68
N ASP A 127 -0.68 28.48 -7.52
CA ASP A 127 -1.59 29.04 -8.52
C ASP A 127 -1.49 30.57 -8.54
N ALA A 128 -1.31 31.14 -9.73
CA ALA A 128 -1.10 32.57 -9.92
C ALA A 128 -2.39 33.41 -9.84
N GLN A 129 -3.57 32.80 -9.78
CA GLN A 129 -4.87 33.49 -9.86
C GLN A 129 -5.82 33.17 -8.69
N ARG A 130 -5.55 32.12 -7.93
CA ARG A 130 -6.38 31.71 -6.79
C ARG A 130 -5.52 31.18 -5.65
N ALA A 131 -6.10 31.19 -4.44
CA ALA A 131 -5.50 30.62 -3.24
C ALA A 131 -5.48 29.08 -3.28
N ALA A 132 -4.65 28.53 -4.16
CA ALA A 132 -4.51 27.10 -4.43
C ALA A 132 -3.06 26.76 -4.79
N PHE A 133 -2.70 25.49 -4.61
CA PHE A 133 -1.40 24.97 -5.01
C PHE A 133 -1.48 23.47 -5.24
N SER A 134 -0.51 22.93 -5.97
CA SER A 134 -0.33 21.50 -6.16
C SER A 134 1.06 21.08 -5.69
N VAL A 135 1.22 19.80 -5.38
CA VAL A 135 2.50 19.17 -5.03
C VAL A 135 2.65 17.87 -5.81
N GLY A 136 3.89 17.47 -6.01
CA GLY A 136 4.23 16.25 -6.74
C GLY A 136 5.45 15.57 -6.16
N CYS A 137 5.37 14.27 -6.00
CA CYS A 137 6.39 13.45 -5.36
C CYS A 137 6.62 12.16 -6.12
N ARG A 138 7.78 11.55 -5.89
CA ARG A 138 8.22 10.32 -6.55
C ARG A 138 8.73 9.33 -5.51
N TYR A 139 8.15 8.13 -5.48
CA TYR A 139 8.51 7.07 -4.52
C TYR A 139 9.39 5.98 -5.14
N GLY A 140 9.57 6.00 -6.45
CA GLY A 140 10.36 5.02 -7.18
C GLY A 140 10.61 5.46 -8.62
N ALA A 141 11.29 4.62 -9.41
CA ALA A 141 11.56 4.94 -10.81
C ALA A 141 10.26 5.27 -11.57
N ASP A 142 9.21 4.49 -11.34
CA ASP A 142 7.94 4.58 -12.06
C ASP A 142 6.73 4.85 -11.15
N SER A 143 6.97 5.28 -9.90
CA SER A 143 5.92 5.53 -8.92
C SER A 143 5.90 6.99 -8.50
N MET A 144 4.76 7.64 -8.71
CA MET A 144 4.56 9.07 -8.45
C MET A 144 3.20 9.35 -7.83
N GLY A 145 3.10 10.47 -7.13
CA GLY A 145 1.85 10.98 -6.59
C GLY A 145 1.72 12.48 -6.86
N THR A 146 0.48 12.94 -6.98
CA THR A 146 0.16 14.37 -7.06
C THR A 146 -0.95 14.72 -6.09
N GLU A 147 -0.90 15.92 -5.54
CA GLU A 147 -1.92 16.40 -4.63
C GLU A 147 -2.27 17.85 -4.94
N GLU A 148 -3.56 18.14 -5.01
CA GLU A 148 -4.11 19.48 -5.24
C GLU A 148 -4.79 19.99 -3.98
N TYR A 149 -4.53 21.26 -3.66
CA TYR A 149 -5.02 21.92 -2.46
C TYR A 149 -5.63 23.28 -2.77
N VAL A 150 -6.73 23.60 -2.08
CA VAL A 150 -7.24 24.97 -1.95
C VAL A 150 -7.03 25.44 -0.53
N LEU A 151 -6.57 26.67 -0.38
CA LEU A 151 -6.35 27.30 0.91
C LEU A 151 -7.63 27.96 1.40
N ARG A 152 -8.06 27.59 2.61
CA ARG A 152 -9.19 28.24 3.27
C ARG A 152 -8.76 29.59 3.87
N ALA A 153 -9.71 30.50 4.09
CA ALA A 153 -9.47 31.82 4.67
C ALA A 153 -8.77 31.78 6.05
N ASN A 154 -8.92 30.69 6.81
CA ASN A 154 -8.24 30.48 8.09
C ASN A 154 -6.77 29.98 7.95
N GLY A 155 -6.26 29.82 6.72
CA GLY A 155 -4.90 29.35 6.44
C GLY A 155 -4.71 27.83 6.44
N THR A 156 -5.80 27.07 6.47
CA THR A 156 -5.72 25.60 6.38
C THR A 156 -5.83 25.15 4.92
N ALA A 157 -4.94 24.25 4.50
CA ALA A 157 -5.04 23.59 3.20
C ALA A 157 -6.16 22.54 3.24
N ARG A 158 -7.03 22.56 2.24
CA ARG A 158 -8.05 21.54 2.01
C ARG A 158 -7.69 20.75 0.75
N PRO A 159 -7.61 19.41 0.82
CA PRO A 159 -7.39 18.59 -0.37
C PRO A 159 -8.58 18.71 -1.33
N GLU A 160 -8.30 18.81 -2.62
CA GLU A 160 -9.31 18.78 -3.69
C GLU A 160 -9.26 17.47 -4.45
N ARG A 161 -8.04 17.06 -4.84
CA ARG A 161 -7.81 15.84 -5.61
C ARG A 161 -6.42 15.32 -5.34
N TRP A 162 -6.30 14.03 -5.06
CA TRP A 162 -5.00 13.35 -5.00
C TRP A 162 -4.96 12.24 -6.05
N THR A 163 -3.79 12.02 -6.64
CA THR A 163 -3.53 10.84 -7.47
C THR A 163 -2.31 10.10 -6.96
N THR A 164 -2.38 8.78 -7.04
CA THR A 164 -1.27 7.88 -6.68
C THR A 164 -1.45 6.55 -7.39
N GLN A 165 -0.57 5.59 -7.11
CA GLN A 165 -0.61 4.26 -7.67
C GLN A 165 -0.59 3.22 -6.56
N THR A 166 -1.33 2.12 -6.77
CA THR A 166 -1.28 0.98 -5.86
C THR A 166 -1.19 -0.33 -6.63
N LEU A 167 -0.41 -1.26 -6.10
CA LEU A 167 -0.32 -2.62 -6.60
C LEU A 167 -1.14 -3.52 -5.66
N PHE A 168 -2.25 -4.07 -6.16
CA PHE A 168 -2.99 -5.08 -5.42
C PHE A 168 -2.34 -6.46 -5.56
N ASP A 169 -2.60 -7.35 -4.60
CA ASP A 169 -2.02 -8.68 -4.55
C ASP A 169 -2.21 -9.44 -5.87
N LEU A 170 -1.09 -10.03 -6.34
CA LEU A 170 -1.00 -10.84 -7.55
C LEU A 170 -1.30 -10.07 -8.86
N GLU A 171 -1.30 -8.73 -8.84
CA GLU A 171 -1.33 -7.93 -10.07
C GLU A 171 0.08 -7.70 -10.62
N ASP A 172 0.18 -7.60 -11.94
CA ASP A 172 1.44 -7.39 -12.65
C ASP A 172 1.84 -5.90 -12.73
N LYS A 173 0.85 -5.02 -12.59
CA LYS A 173 0.99 -3.57 -12.77
C LYS A 173 0.16 -2.83 -11.73
N PRO A 174 0.63 -1.67 -11.26
CA PRO A 174 -0.16 -0.84 -10.39
C PRO A 174 -1.36 -0.23 -11.13
N PHE A 175 -2.44 0.01 -10.40
CA PHE A 175 -3.57 0.82 -10.85
C PHE A 175 -3.41 2.27 -10.43
N GLU A 176 -4.00 3.18 -11.20
CA GLU A 176 -4.09 4.57 -10.83
C GLU A 176 -5.24 4.75 -9.84
N LEU A 177 -4.97 5.47 -8.76
CA LEU A 177 -5.94 5.87 -7.77
C LEU A 177 -6.19 7.36 -7.88
N SER A 178 -7.45 7.76 -8.03
CA SER A 178 -7.88 9.16 -7.97
C SER A 178 -8.80 9.37 -6.76
N TYR A 179 -8.36 10.18 -5.80
CA TYR A 179 -9.09 10.50 -4.58
C TYR A 179 -9.85 11.81 -4.76
N GLY A 180 -11.15 11.80 -4.45
CA GLY A 180 -11.95 13.00 -4.30
C GLY A 180 -12.34 13.23 -2.84
N PHE A 181 -12.50 14.49 -2.45
CA PHE A 181 -12.70 14.90 -1.05
C PHE A 181 -14.02 15.65 -0.84
N ASN A 182 -14.58 15.51 0.36
CA ASN A 182 -15.69 16.32 0.84
C ASN A 182 -15.21 17.72 1.25
N GLU A 183 -16.13 18.66 1.49
CA GLU A 183 -15.79 20.02 1.92
C GLU A 183 -15.01 20.06 3.25
N ASP A 184 -15.22 19.10 4.14
CA ASP A 184 -14.51 19.00 5.42
C ASP A 184 -13.06 18.49 5.27
N GLY A 185 -12.71 17.92 4.12
CA GLY A 185 -11.40 17.34 3.81
C GLY A 185 -11.33 15.82 4.00
N THR A 186 -12.44 15.15 4.31
CA THR A 186 -12.52 13.67 4.34
C THR A 186 -12.62 13.10 2.93
N VAL A 187 -12.15 11.85 2.74
CA VAL A 187 -12.25 11.17 1.44
C VAL A 187 -13.71 10.90 1.09
N ALA A 188 -14.17 11.45 -0.02
CA ALA A 188 -15.52 11.26 -0.53
C ALA A 188 -15.64 9.97 -1.36
N HIS A 189 -14.65 9.73 -2.21
CA HIS A 189 -14.53 8.55 -3.06
C HIS A 189 -13.08 8.32 -3.51
N ILE A 190 -12.78 7.09 -3.90
CA ILE A 190 -11.53 6.65 -4.52
C ILE A 190 -11.90 5.92 -5.81
N GLN A 191 -11.48 6.48 -6.93
CA GLN A 191 -11.59 5.83 -8.24
C GLN A 191 -10.36 4.95 -8.46
N ILE A 192 -10.56 3.73 -8.99
CA ILE A 192 -9.50 2.74 -9.24
C ILE A 192 -9.52 2.39 -10.72
N ASP A 193 -8.63 3.02 -11.48
CA ASP A 193 -8.59 2.90 -12.94
C ASP A 193 -7.38 2.11 -13.42
N GLY A 194 -7.58 1.39 -14.51
CA GLY A 194 -6.51 0.69 -15.23
C GLY A 194 -6.95 -0.65 -15.80
N GLU A 195 -6.28 -1.05 -16.87
CA GLU A 195 -6.59 -2.27 -17.61
C GLU A 195 -6.61 -3.49 -16.69
N GLY A 196 -7.76 -4.18 -16.66
CA GLY A 196 -7.97 -5.36 -15.84
C GLY A 196 -8.37 -5.09 -14.39
N SER A 197 -8.50 -3.83 -13.95
CA SER A 197 -9.13 -3.52 -12.65
C SER A 197 -10.58 -4.02 -12.67
N PRO A 198 -11.04 -4.76 -11.62
CA PRO A 198 -12.43 -5.21 -11.56
C PRO A 198 -13.43 -4.06 -11.32
N LEU A 199 -12.94 -2.85 -11.01
CA LEU A 199 -13.73 -1.66 -10.76
C LEU A 199 -13.45 -0.53 -11.76
N ASP A 200 -12.71 -0.83 -12.84
CA ASP A 200 -12.37 0.15 -13.88
C ASP A 200 -13.64 0.84 -14.42
N GLY A 201 -13.61 2.16 -14.54
CA GLY A 201 -14.76 2.94 -14.99
C GLY A 201 -15.78 3.23 -13.89
N ASP A 202 -16.94 2.57 -13.87
CA ASP A 202 -18.07 2.99 -13.02
C ASP A 202 -18.20 2.22 -11.68
N SER A 203 -17.13 1.54 -11.26
CA SER A 203 -17.03 0.82 -9.97
C SER A 203 -18.18 -0.16 -9.72
N ARG A 204 -18.55 -0.95 -10.74
CA ARG A 204 -19.63 -1.94 -10.64
C ARG A 204 -19.14 -3.30 -10.18
N VAL A 205 -20.00 -3.98 -9.44
CA VAL A 205 -19.80 -5.36 -9.02
C VAL A 205 -19.82 -6.29 -10.24
N PRO A 206 -18.79 -7.14 -10.43
CA PRO A 206 -18.65 -7.97 -11.64
C PRO A 206 -19.40 -9.31 -11.58
N PHE A 207 -19.77 -9.80 -10.39
CA PHE A 207 -20.36 -11.13 -10.21
C PHE A 207 -21.74 -11.07 -9.55
N ASP A 208 -22.54 -12.13 -9.71
CA ASP A 208 -23.90 -12.21 -9.18
C ASP A 208 -23.96 -12.02 -7.66
N ARG A 209 -22.87 -12.34 -6.96
CA ARG A 209 -22.75 -12.19 -5.52
C ARG A 209 -21.33 -11.84 -5.09
N ILE A 210 -21.22 -10.75 -4.34
CA ILE A 210 -20.03 -10.38 -3.56
C ILE A 210 -20.40 -10.30 -2.09
N ASP A 211 -19.58 -10.94 -1.25
CA ASP A 211 -19.72 -10.82 0.20
C ASP A 211 -19.24 -9.45 0.68
N LEU A 212 -20.01 -8.85 1.58
CA LEU A 212 -19.62 -7.63 2.29
C LEU A 212 -19.28 -7.96 3.73
N TYR A 213 -18.39 -7.17 4.32
CA TYR A 213 -17.88 -7.39 5.67
C TYR A 213 -18.07 -6.13 6.52
N ASP A 214 -18.34 -6.29 7.81
CA ASP A 214 -18.51 -5.18 8.76
C ASP A 214 -17.16 -4.63 9.26
N ALA A 215 -16.08 -5.39 9.09
CA ALA A 215 -14.70 -5.03 9.36
C ALA A 215 -13.78 -5.65 8.28
N PRO A 216 -12.53 -5.18 8.09
CA PRO A 216 -11.57 -5.78 7.17
C PRO A 216 -10.99 -7.09 7.74
N ASP A 217 -11.87 -8.04 8.03
CA ASP A 217 -11.61 -9.35 8.63
C ASP A 217 -12.58 -10.36 8.02
N VAL A 218 -12.06 -11.50 7.56
CA VAL A 218 -12.85 -12.58 6.95
C VAL A 218 -13.88 -13.20 7.90
N LYS A 219 -13.71 -13.02 9.22
CA LYS A 219 -14.65 -13.45 10.26
C LYS A 219 -15.82 -12.48 10.43
N ALA A 220 -15.69 -11.22 9.98
CA ALA A 220 -16.68 -10.17 10.14
C ALA A 220 -17.65 -10.10 8.95
N LEU A 221 -18.11 -11.25 8.45
CA LEU A 221 -19.03 -11.33 7.32
C LEU A 221 -20.36 -10.64 7.66
N SER A 222 -20.77 -9.71 6.80
CA SER A 222 -22.03 -9.00 6.94
C SER A 222 -23.20 -9.86 6.46
N THR A 223 -24.40 -9.55 6.93
CA THR A 223 -25.64 -10.15 6.38
C THR A 223 -26.00 -9.58 5.01
N GLN A 224 -25.35 -8.49 4.60
CA GLN A 224 -25.52 -7.86 3.28
C GLN A 224 -24.55 -8.46 2.26
N THR A 225 -25.00 -8.49 1.01
CA THR A 225 -24.20 -8.86 -0.17
C THR A 225 -24.44 -7.82 -1.25
N ALA A 226 -23.45 -7.64 -2.12
CA ALA A 226 -23.61 -6.87 -3.34
C ALA A 226 -23.85 -7.81 -4.52
N LYS A 227 -24.58 -7.35 -5.53
CA LYS A 227 -24.98 -8.12 -6.71
C LYS A 227 -24.39 -7.50 -7.97
N ALA A 228 -24.34 -8.28 -9.05
CA ALA A 228 -23.85 -7.83 -10.34
C ALA A 228 -24.49 -6.48 -10.75
N GLY A 229 -23.65 -5.53 -11.14
CA GLY A 229 -24.07 -4.20 -11.58
C GLY A 229 -24.34 -3.20 -10.46
N ASP A 230 -24.39 -3.62 -9.19
CA ASP A 230 -24.42 -2.67 -8.06
C ASP A 230 -23.14 -1.82 -8.06
N ARG A 231 -23.26 -0.55 -7.69
CA ARG A 231 -22.13 0.36 -7.59
C ARG A 231 -21.48 0.26 -6.21
N LEU A 232 -20.15 0.25 -6.17
CA LEU A 232 -19.33 0.32 -4.96
C LEU A 232 -18.64 1.67 -4.88
N ASP A 233 -19.08 2.54 -3.97
CA ASP A 233 -18.39 3.81 -3.72
C ASP A 233 -17.22 3.57 -2.75
N VAL A 234 -16.02 3.31 -3.28
CA VAL A 234 -14.81 3.08 -2.47
C VAL A 234 -14.40 4.37 -1.75
N VAL A 235 -14.10 4.30 -0.46
CA VAL A 235 -13.76 5.48 0.37
C VAL A 235 -12.47 5.32 1.18
N ALA A 236 -11.96 4.10 1.32
CA ALA A 236 -10.67 3.83 1.95
C ALA A 236 -10.09 2.51 1.44
N LEU A 237 -8.77 2.37 1.53
CA LEU A 237 -8.04 1.17 1.18
C LEU A 237 -7.24 0.66 2.40
N ARG A 238 -7.14 -0.66 2.51
CA ARG A 238 -6.21 -1.38 3.38
C ARG A 238 -5.61 -2.53 2.58
N PRO A 239 -4.50 -3.16 3.03
CA PRO A 239 -3.98 -4.35 2.34
C PRO A 239 -5.10 -5.36 2.09
N GLN A 240 -5.34 -5.74 0.82
CA GLN A 240 -6.39 -6.65 0.37
C GLN A 240 -7.86 -6.20 0.50
N TRP A 241 -8.13 -5.06 1.13
CA TRP A 241 -9.49 -4.65 1.51
C TRP A 241 -9.84 -3.26 0.99
N LEU A 242 -11.03 -3.13 0.43
CA LEU A 242 -11.61 -1.87 0.00
C LEU A 242 -12.78 -1.56 0.93
N GLN A 243 -12.77 -0.38 1.55
CA GLN A 243 -13.93 0.11 2.27
C GLN A 243 -14.86 0.79 1.28
N VAL A 244 -16.13 0.41 1.29
CA VAL A 244 -17.15 0.90 0.37
C VAL A 244 -18.34 1.45 1.14
N ARG A 245 -18.95 2.51 0.63
CA ARG A 245 -20.27 2.98 1.08
C ARG A 245 -21.32 2.20 0.31
N TYR A 246 -22.19 1.46 1.01
CA TYR A 246 -23.13 0.54 0.37
C TYR A 246 -24.50 0.45 1.08
N PRO A 247 -25.64 0.50 0.34
CA PRO A 247 -25.74 0.71 -1.10
C PRO A 247 -25.28 2.12 -1.52
N ALA A 248 -24.78 2.25 -2.75
CA ALA A 248 -24.28 3.53 -3.26
C ALA A 248 -25.37 4.60 -3.34
N GLY A 249 -24.97 5.88 -3.25
CA GLY A 249 -25.84 7.03 -3.49
C GLY A 249 -26.53 7.68 -2.28
N GLY A 250 -26.32 7.17 -1.06
CA GLY A 250 -26.77 7.83 0.18
C GLY A 250 -25.59 8.19 1.08
N ALA A 251 -25.48 9.46 1.50
CA ALA A 251 -24.41 9.89 2.42
C ALA A 251 -24.42 9.10 3.74
N ASP A 252 -25.60 8.66 4.18
CA ASP A 252 -25.82 7.87 5.41
C ASP A 252 -25.74 6.36 5.20
N ALA A 253 -25.43 5.89 3.98
CA ALA A 253 -25.28 4.46 3.75
C ALA A 253 -24.11 3.90 4.57
N PRO A 254 -24.26 2.72 5.18
CA PRO A 254 -23.23 2.17 6.05
C PRO A 254 -21.95 1.86 5.27
N LEU A 255 -20.82 1.98 5.96
CA LEU A 255 -19.54 1.54 5.44
C LEU A 255 -19.44 0.02 5.60
N LYS A 256 -19.00 -0.63 4.53
CA LYS A 256 -18.71 -2.06 4.45
C LYS A 256 -17.31 -2.26 3.89
N TRP A 257 -16.80 -3.47 4.01
CA TRP A 257 -15.53 -3.88 3.46
C TRP A 257 -15.76 -4.97 2.42
N VAL A 258 -14.97 -4.94 1.36
CA VAL A 258 -14.90 -5.99 0.33
C VAL A 258 -13.46 -6.41 0.13
N ARG A 259 -13.21 -7.70 -0.08
CA ARG A 259 -11.87 -8.19 -0.44
C ARG A 259 -11.63 -7.96 -1.91
N TYR A 260 -10.44 -7.46 -2.27
CA TYR A 260 -10.05 -7.31 -3.67
C TYR A 260 -10.14 -8.63 -4.45
N ALA A 261 -9.72 -9.74 -3.84
CA ALA A 261 -9.79 -11.08 -4.43
C ALA A 261 -11.22 -11.49 -4.81
N ASP A 262 -12.22 -11.10 -4.01
CA ASP A 262 -13.62 -11.45 -4.26
C ASP A 262 -14.17 -10.68 -5.48
N LEU A 263 -13.60 -9.52 -5.83
CA LEU A 263 -13.93 -8.77 -7.05
C LEU A 263 -13.27 -9.37 -8.31
N LYS A 264 -12.24 -10.20 -8.15
CA LYS A 264 -11.48 -10.78 -9.25
C LYS A 264 -11.90 -12.21 -9.60
N ILE A 265 -12.32 -12.97 -8.61
CA ILE A 265 -12.65 -14.38 -8.76
C ILE A 265 -14.04 -14.60 -8.19
N ASP A 266 -14.95 -15.10 -9.03
CA ASP A 266 -16.21 -15.62 -8.55
C ASP A 266 -15.97 -16.89 -7.74
N LYS A 267 -15.78 -16.73 -6.42
CA LYS A 267 -15.63 -17.84 -5.50
C LYS A 267 -16.90 -18.68 -5.38
N TYR A 268 -18.05 -18.19 -5.83
CA TYR A 268 -19.35 -18.89 -5.78
C TYR A 268 -19.61 -19.75 -7.03
N ALA A 269 -19.04 -19.38 -8.18
CA ALA A 269 -19.04 -20.20 -9.40
C ALA A 269 -18.31 -21.55 -9.20
N TYR A 270 -17.40 -21.64 -8.23
CA TYR A 270 -16.71 -22.90 -7.93
C TYR A 270 -17.70 -24.01 -7.53
N ALA A 271 -17.60 -25.13 -8.25
CA ALA A 271 -18.25 -26.38 -7.93
C ALA A 271 -17.18 -27.47 -7.73
N PRO A 272 -17.19 -28.22 -6.61
CA PRO A 272 -16.22 -29.28 -6.36
C PRO A 272 -16.18 -30.28 -7.50
N GLN A 273 -14.98 -30.52 -8.05
CA GLN A 273 -14.80 -31.48 -9.14
C GLN A 273 -15.06 -32.90 -8.62
N GLN A 274 -16.19 -33.50 -9.02
CA GLN A 274 -16.48 -34.90 -8.71
C GLN A 274 -15.65 -35.88 -9.54
N ARG A 275 -15.13 -35.44 -10.70
CA ARG A 275 -14.25 -36.20 -11.59
C ARG A 275 -13.19 -35.27 -12.16
N MET A 276 -11.98 -35.80 -12.35
CA MET A 276 -10.93 -35.05 -13.01
C MET A 276 -11.35 -34.66 -14.43
N PRO A 277 -11.03 -33.44 -14.88
CA PRO A 277 -11.28 -33.02 -16.24
C PRO A 277 -10.54 -33.94 -17.22
N MET A 278 -11.14 -34.18 -18.39
CA MET A 278 -10.60 -35.06 -19.43
C MET A 278 -10.00 -34.29 -20.61
N ARG A 279 -10.10 -32.95 -20.59
CA ARG A 279 -9.67 -32.01 -21.64
C ARG A 279 -9.27 -30.68 -21.02
N GLY A 280 -8.47 -29.89 -21.73
CA GLY A 280 -8.03 -28.56 -21.28
C GLY A 280 -7.00 -28.64 -20.15
N LEU A 281 -6.90 -27.58 -19.35
CA LEU A 281 -6.02 -27.55 -18.19
C LEU A 281 -6.67 -28.23 -16.99
N SER A 282 -5.89 -29.06 -16.30
CA SER A 282 -6.24 -29.68 -15.02
C SER A 282 -5.32 -29.17 -13.94
N LEU A 283 -5.89 -28.67 -12.84
CA LEU A 283 -5.15 -28.31 -11.64
C LEU A 283 -5.33 -29.40 -10.59
N SER A 284 -4.26 -29.79 -9.90
CA SER A 284 -4.37 -30.75 -8.80
C SER A 284 -3.56 -30.32 -7.59
N VAL A 285 -4.20 -30.37 -6.44
CA VAL A 285 -3.59 -30.09 -5.15
C VAL A 285 -3.47 -31.38 -4.37
N ARG A 286 -2.28 -31.62 -3.81
CA ARG A 286 -1.99 -32.73 -2.91
C ARG A 286 -1.12 -32.19 -1.78
N GLY A 287 -1.07 -32.92 -0.69
CA GLY A 287 -0.24 -32.50 0.44
C GLY A 287 -0.71 -33.13 1.73
N HIS A 288 0.23 -33.21 2.66
CA HIS A 288 -0.02 -33.69 4.02
C HIS A 288 -0.03 -32.49 4.96
N LEU A 289 -1.01 -31.62 4.78
CA LEU A 289 -1.21 -30.42 5.59
C LEU A 289 -1.64 -30.79 7.01
N GLY A 290 -1.09 -30.11 8.01
CA GLY A 290 -1.38 -30.37 9.43
C GLY A 290 -0.93 -31.74 9.94
N THR A 291 -0.09 -32.45 9.19
CA THR A 291 0.49 -33.73 9.60
C THR A 291 1.83 -33.56 10.30
N GLN A 292 2.22 -34.57 11.07
CA GLN A 292 3.51 -34.60 11.78
C GLN A 292 4.70 -35.01 10.89
N LEU A 293 4.46 -35.27 9.61
CA LEU A 293 5.46 -35.83 8.69
C LEU A 293 6.46 -34.77 8.17
N TYR A 294 6.15 -33.47 8.33
CA TYR A 294 6.95 -32.37 7.79
C TYR A 294 7.09 -31.21 8.80
N GLU A 295 7.45 -30.02 8.32
CA GLU A 295 7.51 -28.77 9.10
C GLU A 295 6.17 -28.43 9.77
N ALA A 296 6.15 -27.39 10.61
CA ALA A 296 5.04 -27.07 11.54
C ALA A 296 3.63 -26.98 10.93
N GLY A 297 3.48 -26.88 9.60
CA GLY A 297 2.20 -26.91 8.89
C GLY A 297 2.03 -27.99 7.81
N GLY A 298 3.02 -28.87 7.60
CA GLY A 298 2.96 -29.88 6.54
C GLY A 298 3.60 -29.44 5.22
N ARG A 299 3.18 -30.08 4.12
CA ARG A 299 3.69 -29.82 2.77
C ARG A 299 2.54 -29.64 1.78
N PHE A 300 2.61 -28.61 0.95
CA PHE A 300 1.63 -28.23 -0.08
C PHE A 300 2.22 -28.46 -1.47
N THR A 301 1.57 -29.28 -2.27
CA THR A 301 2.03 -29.67 -3.61
C THR A 301 0.98 -29.34 -4.66
N LEU A 302 1.38 -28.71 -5.75
CA LEU A 302 0.50 -28.24 -6.83
C LEU A 302 1.04 -28.66 -8.19
N HIS A 303 0.20 -29.32 -8.98
CA HIS A 303 0.51 -29.67 -10.37
C HIS A 303 -0.54 -29.11 -11.32
N VAL A 304 -0.08 -28.67 -12.49
CA VAL A 304 -0.92 -28.33 -13.63
C VAL A 304 -0.61 -29.27 -14.77
N THR A 305 -1.65 -29.81 -15.38
CA THR A 305 -1.53 -30.70 -16.52
C THR A 305 -2.34 -30.17 -17.69
N ASN A 306 -1.74 -30.11 -18.87
CA ASN A 306 -2.46 -29.91 -20.12
C ASN A 306 -2.97 -31.27 -20.64
N LEU A 307 -4.28 -31.40 -20.73
CA LEU A 307 -5.01 -32.54 -21.26
C LEU A 307 -5.59 -32.25 -22.67
N GLY A 308 -5.32 -31.07 -23.22
CA GLY A 308 -5.74 -30.64 -24.55
C GLY A 308 -4.87 -31.19 -25.67
N SER A 309 -5.37 -31.12 -26.91
CA SER A 309 -4.63 -31.49 -28.12
C SER A 309 -3.55 -30.48 -28.52
N ASP A 310 -3.65 -29.26 -28.00
CA ASP A 310 -2.81 -28.11 -28.36
C ASP A 310 -2.00 -27.65 -27.16
N ALA A 311 -0.91 -26.91 -27.41
CA ALA A 311 -0.14 -26.32 -26.33
C ALA A 311 -0.95 -25.25 -25.59
N ALA A 312 -0.81 -25.21 -24.27
CA ALA A 312 -1.43 -24.21 -23.41
C ALA A 312 -0.34 -23.29 -22.83
N THR A 313 -0.42 -22.00 -23.12
CA THR A 313 0.51 -20.99 -22.59
C THR A 313 -0.17 -20.22 -21.46
N LEU A 314 0.52 -20.13 -20.34
CA LEU A 314 0.16 -19.32 -19.18
C LEU A 314 1.23 -18.24 -19.05
N ALA A 315 0.85 -16.99 -19.29
CA ALA A 315 1.79 -15.87 -19.38
C ALA A 315 2.13 -15.29 -18.00
N SER A 316 1.16 -15.23 -17.11
CA SER A 316 1.31 -14.76 -15.72
C SER A 316 0.36 -15.54 -14.82
N PRO A 317 0.64 -16.84 -14.56
CA PRO A 317 -0.22 -17.68 -13.73
C PRO A 317 -0.22 -17.23 -12.27
N ARG A 318 -1.41 -17.08 -11.69
CA ARG A 318 -1.65 -16.61 -10.32
C ARG A 318 -2.40 -17.68 -9.54
N ILE A 319 -1.90 -17.99 -8.33
CA ILE A 319 -2.39 -19.06 -7.47
C ILE A 319 -3.10 -18.47 -6.26
N TRP A 320 -4.34 -18.89 -6.06
CA TRP A 320 -5.19 -18.53 -4.94
C TRP A 320 -5.64 -19.77 -4.18
N LEU A 321 -5.79 -19.66 -2.88
CA LEU A 321 -6.35 -20.70 -2.02
C LEU A 321 -7.80 -20.36 -1.70
N LEU A 322 -8.70 -21.28 -1.98
CA LEU A 322 -10.13 -21.18 -1.68
C LEU A 322 -10.45 -22.09 -0.50
N PHE A 323 -10.71 -21.48 0.66
CA PHE A 323 -11.13 -22.17 1.87
C PHE A 323 -12.65 -22.17 1.98
N THR A 324 -13.24 -23.35 2.14
CA THR A 324 -14.67 -23.51 2.43
C THR A 324 -14.85 -24.13 3.81
N ASP A 325 -15.54 -23.42 4.71
CA ASP A 325 -15.79 -23.92 6.07
C ASP A 325 -16.95 -24.94 6.13
N ALA A 326 -17.22 -25.43 7.34
CA ALA A 326 -18.31 -26.38 7.59
C ALA A 326 -19.71 -25.81 7.30
N GLN A 327 -19.88 -24.49 7.34
CA GLN A 327 -21.12 -23.78 7.01
C GLN A 327 -21.21 -23.44 5.51
N GLY A 328 -20.18 -23.77 4.72
CA GLY A 328 -20.12 -23.46 3.29
C GLY A 328 -19.66 -22.04 2.97
N ARG A 329 -19.18 -21.26 3.96
CA ARG A 329 -18.62 -19.93 3.73
C ARG A 329 -17.28 -20.07 3.03
N ARG A 330 -17.05 -19.20 2.02
CA ARG A 330 -15.91 -19.27 1.11
C ARG A 330 -14.99 -18.07 1.30
N THR A 331 -13.69 -18.32 1.44
CA THR A 331 -12.66 -17.29 1.61
C THR A 331 -11.51 -17.52 0.63
N LEU A 332 -11.18 -16.50 -0.17
CA LEU A 332 -10.02 -16.51 -1.06
C LEU A 332 -8.79 -15.90 -0.37
N GLN A 333 -7.64 -16.56 -0.52
CA GLN A 333 -6.34 -16.09 -0.06
C GLN A 333 -5.36 -16.07 -1.25
N PRO A 334 -4.76 -14.93 -1.60
CA PRO A 334 -3.66 -14.90 -2.56
C PRO A 334 -2.48 -15.72 -2.03
N LEU A 335 -1.86 -16.51 -2.90
CA LEU A 335 -0.66 -17.28 -2.56
C LEU A 335 0.54 -16.78 -3.36
N TYR A 336 0.63 -17.10 -4.66
CA TYR A 336 1.82 -16.78 -5.46
C TYR A 336 1.48 -16.39 -6.89
N GLN A 337 2.35 -15.59 -7.48
CA GLN A 337 2.52 -15.52 -8.93
C GLN A 337 3.59 -16.52 -9.36
N ARG A 338 3.37 -17.25 -10.45
CA ARG A 338 4.32 -18.22 -11.01
C ARG A 338 4.89 -17.71 -12.34
N PRO A 339 6.13 -18.08 -12.70
CA PRO A 339 6.69 -17.73 -14.00
C PRO A 339 5.85 -18.28 -15.16
N ALA A 340 5.92 -17.59 -16.30
CA ALA A 340 5.29 -18.02 -17.53
C ALA A 340 5.68 -19.46 -17.90
N VAL A 341 4.72 -20.25 -18.38
CA VAL A 341 4.94 -21.64 -18.78
C VAL A 341 4.13 -21.98 -20.02
N THR A 342 4.72 -22.78 -20.91
CA THR A 342 4.00 -23.40 -22.03
C THR A 342 3.98 -24.91 -21.83
N LEU A 343 2.77 -25.46 -21.69
CA LEU A 343 2.52 -26.89 -21.50
C LEU A 343 2.17 -27.51 -22.85
N GLY A 344 2.98 -28.48 -23.28
CA GLY A 344 2.71 -29.23 -24.51
C GLY A 344 1.47 -30.12 -24.38
N PRO A 345 0.92 -30.62 -25.49
CA PRO A 345 -0.14 -31.63 -25.44
C PRO A 345 0.37 -32.94 -24.84
N PRO A 346 -0.51 -33.86 -24.39
CA PRO A 346 -0.13 -35.19 -23.92
C PRO A 346 0.56 -35.99 -25.04
N THR A 347 1.89 -35.96 -25.10
CA THR A 347 2.68 -36.79 -26.03
C THR A 347 3.15 -38.08 -25.35
N PRO A 348 2.98 -39.26 -25.98
CA PRO A 348 3.68 -40.46 -25.54
C PRO A 348 5.21 -40.28 -25.71
N PRO A 349 6.04 -40.75 -24.77
CA PRO A 349 7.50 -40.67 -24.91
C PRO A 349 7.96 -41.43 -26.18
N PRO A 350 9.01 -40.98 -26.90
CA PRO A 350 10.09 -40.10 -26.46
C PRO A 350 10.28 -38.89 -27.41
N ALA A 351 9.87 -37.69 -27.02
CA ALA A 351 10.20 -36.49 -27.79
C ALA A 351 10.65 -35.37 -26.86
N ALA A 352 11.58 -34.54 -27.34
CA ALA A 352 12.03 -33.29 -26.72
C ALA A 352 10.94 -32.19 -26.74
N ALA A 353 9.67 -32.59 -26.58
CA ALA A 353 8.51 -31.72 -26.56
C ALA A 353 8.37 -31.04 -25.19
N PRO A 354 7.71 -29.88 -25.10
CA PRO A 354 7.40 -29.25 -23.83
C PRO A 354 6.64 -30.24 -22.93
N ARG A 355 6.97 -30.27 -21.63
CA ARG A 355 6.24 -31.12 -20.68
C ARG A 355 4.76 -30.74 -20.71
N HIS A 356 3.89 -31.74 -20.68
CA HIS A 356 2.45 -31.52 -20.52
C HIS A 356 2.06 -31.28 -19.05
N VAL A 357 3.01 -31.39 -18.12
CA VAL A 357 2.84 -31.16 -16.68
C VAL A 357 3.84 -30.11 -16.19
N ALA A 358 3.38 -29.18 -15.37
CA ALA A 358 4.22 -28.32 -14.53
C ALA A 358 4.02 -28.64 -13.06
N ASP A 359 5.13 -28.86 -12.36
CA ASP A 359 5.18 -28.99 -10.90
C ASP A 359 5.40 -27.59 -10.32
N TRP A 360 4.31 -26.92 -9.95
CA TRP A 360 4.36 -25.52 -9.57
C TRP A 360 4.66 -25.31 -8.09
N ALA A 361 4.27 -26.24 -7.21
CA ALA A 361 4.57 -26.12 -5.80
C ALA A 361 4.96 -27.49 -5.25
N ASP A 362 5.95 -27.50 -4.38
CA ASP A 362 6.22 -28.58 -3.45
C ASP A 362 6.79 -27.97 -2.16
N ASP A 363 5.97 -27.10 -1.57
CA ASP A 363 6.38 -26.07 -0.62
C ASP A 363 6.03 -26.52 0.81
N PRO A 364 6.97 -26.47 1.77
CA PRO A 364 6.63 -26.72 3.15
C PRO A 364 5.91 -25.50 3.75
N VAL A 365 4.93 -25.75 4.60
CA VAL A 365 4.20 -24.70 5.32
C VAL A 365 4.85 -24.51 6.69
N VAL A 366 5.45 -23.33 6.90
CA VAL A 366 6.19 -22.97 8.11
C VAL A 366 5.37 -22.12 9.06
N TRP A 367 5.58 -22.29 10.36
CA TRP A 367 5.05 -21.38 11.39
C TRP A 367 6.12 -20.36 11.77
N ARG A 368 5.97 -19.10 11.35
CA ARG A 368 6.98 -18.05 11.56
C ARG A 368 6.36 -16.67 11.72
N ALA A 369 7.13 -15.73 12.27
CA ALA A 369 6.73 -14.33 12.34
C ALA A 369 6.66 -13.75 10.91
N GLY A 370 5.58 -13.05 10.61
CA GLY A 370 5.46 -12.20 9.43
C GLY A 370 6.19 -10.87 9.62
N GLU A 371 6.10 -10.01 8.63
CA GLU A 371 6.69 -8.66 8.69
C GLU A 371 6.12 -7.81 9.83
N ASP A 372 4.85 -8.03 10.19
CA ASP A 372 4.18 -7.38 11.33
C ASP A 372 4.56 -8.00 12.69
N GLY A 373 5.49 -8.96 12.71
CA GLY A 373 5.94 -9.67 13.89
C GLY A 373 4.96 -10.73 14.40
N LYS A 374 3.76 -10.88 13.80
CA LYS A 374 2.79 -11.89 14.23
C LYS A 374 3.14 -13.24 13.65
N MET A 375 2.99 -14.27 14.48
CA MET A 375 3.18 -15.64 14.03
C MET A 375 2.02 -16.07 13.14
N GLN A 376 2.34 -16.57 11.95
CA GLN A 376 1.38 -17.08 10.98
C GLN A 376 1.99 -18.23 10.19
N TYR A 377 1.13 -19.04 9.55
CA TYR A 377 1.59 -20.07 8.63
C TYR A 377 1.94 -19.43 7.30
N GLN A 378 3.14 -19.68 6.82
CA GLN A 378 3.67 -19.07 5.61
C GLN A 378 4.29 -20.13 4.71
N VAL A 379 4.44 -19.78 3.45
CA VAL A 379 5.11 -20.60 2.44
C VAL A 379 6.06 -19.71 1.64
N ASN A 380 7.17 -20.29 1.16
CA ASN A 380 8.21 -19.54 0.43
C ASN A 380 7.72 -19.26 -1.00
N GLU A 381 7.65 -18.01 -1.41
CA GLU A 381 7.23 -17.64 -2.78
C GLU A 381 8.37 -17.58 -3.79
N GLY A 382 9.61 -17.73 -3.31
CA GLY A 382 10.84 -17.57 -4.08
C GLY A 382 11.69 -16.44 -3.50
N ASN A 383 12.99 -16.45 -3.83
CA ASN A 383 13.95 -15.40 -3.44
C ASN A 383 14.01 -15.09 -1.92
N GLY A 384 13.63 -16.06 -1.09
CA GLY A 384 13.60 -15.90 0.37
C GLY A 384 12.40 -15.11 0.90
N GLN A 385 11.44 -14.75 0.04
CA GLN A 385 10.19 -14.11 0.41
C GLN A 385 9.16 -15.13 0.86
N TYR A 386 8.31 -14.75 1.81
CA TYR A 386 7.31 -15.61 2.40
C TYR A 386 5.97 -14.90 2.45
N VAL A 387 4.92 -15.64 2.11
CA VAL A 387 3.54 -15.17 2.09
C VAL A 387 2.68 -15.99 3.03
N ALA A 388 1.60 -15.38 3.51
CA ALA A 388 0.65 -16.07 4.37
C ALA A 388 -0.09 -17.17 3.61
N PHE A 389 -0.12 -18.38 4.19
CA PHE A 389 -0.84 -19.52 3.64
C PHE A 389 -2.33 -19.50 4.00
N PHE A 390 -2.67 -19.00 5.19
CA PHE A 390 -4.06 -18.81 5.61
C PHE A 390 -4.34 -17.32 5.78
N PRO A 391 -5.56 -16.86 5.46
CA PRO A 391 -6.07 -15.63 6.05
C PRO A 391 -6.35 -15.85 7.55
N ASP A 392 -6.75 -14.81 8.27
CA ASP A 392 -7.14 -14.91 9.69
C ASP A 392 -8.49 -15.64 9.87
N LEU A 393 -8.48 -16.94 9.61
CA LEU A 393 -9.64 -17.83 9.67
C LEU A 393 -10.04 -18.14 11.13
N ALA A 394 -11.31 -18.50 11.34
CA ALA A 394 -11.73 -19.11 12.60
C ALA A 394 -11.14 -20.53 12.72
N ALA A 395 -10.90 -20.99 13.94
CA ALA A 395 -10.48 -22.38 14.15
C ALA A 395 -11.57 -23.35 13.69
N GLY A 396 -11.20 -24.41 12.96
CA GLY A 396 -12.14 -25.38 12.43
C GLY A 396 -11.57 -26.20 11.26
N ARG A 397 -12.41 -27.08 10.73
CA ARG A 397 -12.12 -27.85 9.52
C ARG A 397 -12.57 -27.10 8.28
N TYR A 398 -11.71 -27.08 7.28
CA TYR A 398 -11.94 -26.46 5.99
C TYR A 398 -11.72 -27.47 4.87
N ARG A 399 -12.46 -27.31 3.78
CA ARG A 399 -12.10 -27.87 2.47
C ARG A 399 -11.29 -26.81 1.73
N LEU A 400 -10.11 -27.19 1.29
CA LEU A 400 -9.20 -26.33 0.53
C LEU A 400 -9.19 -26.77 -0.94
N ALA A 401 -9.49 -25.83 -1.83
CA ALA A 401 -9.23 -25.91 -3.25
C ALA A 401 -8.22 -24.83 -3.66
N VAL A 402 -7.57 -25.02 -4.80
CA VAL A 402 -6.67 -24.04 -5.41
C VAL A 402 -7.33 -23.50 -6.65
N VAL A 403 -7.21 -22.19 -6.87
CA VAL A 403 -7.68 -21.49 -8.06
C VAL A 403 -6.48 -20.97 -8.82
N LEU A 404 -6.39 -21.31 -10.10
CA LEU A 404 -5.45 -20.75 -11.06
C LEU A 404 -6.17 -19.72 -11.91
N THR A 405 -5.64 -18.50 -11.93
CA THR A 405 -6.01 -17.46 -12.91
C THR A 405 -4.80 -17.08 -13.76
N ASP A 406 -5.05 -16.61 -14.97
CA ASP A 406 -4.03 -16.08 -15.89
C ASP A 406 -4.72 -15.10 -16.84
N PRO A 407 -4.06 -14.02 -17.29
CA PRO A 407 -4.65 -13.08 -18.23
C PRO A 407 -5.15 -13.71 -19.55
N GLY A 408 -4.55 -14.83 -19.97
CA GLY A 408 -4.94 -15.56 -21.17
C GLY A 408 -6.05 -16.61 -20.95
N LEU A 409 -6.54 -16.79 -19.72
CA LEU A 409 -7.63 -17.72 -19.43
C LEU A 409 -8.98 -17.00 -19.41
N GLU A 410 -9.94 -17.53 -20.18
CA GLU A 410 -11.33 -17.02 -20.15
C GLU A 410 -12.02 -17.24 -18.80
N GLN A 411 -11.66 -18.32 -18.10
CA GLN A 411 -12.21 -18.66 -16.78
C GLN A 411 -11.11 -19.25 -15.88
N PRO A 412 -11.22 -19.07 -14.55
CA PRO A 412 -10.32 -19.71 -13.60
C PRO A 412 -10.35 -21.24 -13.70
N VAL A 413 -9.19 -21.88 -13.47
CA VAL A 413 -9.09 -23.34 -13.36
C VAL A 413 -9.03 -23.72 -11.89
N TYR A 414 -9.93 -24.58 -11.45
CA TYR A 414 -10.01 -25.04 -10.06
C TYR A 414 -9.43 -26.44 -9.89
N SER A 415 -8.81 -26.70 -8.74
CA SER A 415 -8.30 -28.02 -8.39
C SER A 415 -9.37 -28.96 -7.79
N ASN A 416 -8.96 -30.20 -7.51
CA ASN A 416 -9.63 -31.02 -6.50
C ASN A 416 -9.58 -30.38 -5.10
N GLU A 417 -10.31 -30.95 -4.15
CA GLU A 417 -10.28 -30.52 -2.75
C GLU A 417 -9.40 -31.41 -1.88
N ILE A 418 -8.85 -30.83 -0.81
CA ILE A 418 -8.26 -31.54 0.33
C ILE A 418 -8.86 -31.00 1.63
N GLU A 419 -8.92 -31.83 2.67
CA GLU A 419 -9.35 -31.39 4.00
C GLU A 419 -8.17 -30.86 4.82
N VAL A 420 -8.43 -29.79 5.58
CA VAL A 420 -7.43 -29.13 6.40
C VAL A 420 -8.05 -28.65 7.71
N ASP A 421 -7.38 -28.91 8.84
CA ASP A 421 -7.77 -28.38 10.16
C ASP A 421 -6.91 -27.14 10.47
N TYR A 422 -7.56 -26.02 10.79
CA TYR A 422 -6.91 -24.76 11.18
C TYR A 422 -7.21 -24.40 12.65
N PRO A 423 -6.23 -23.88 13.42
CA PRO A 423 -4.81 -23.85 13.10
C PRO A 423 -4.23 -25.27 13.07
N PHE A 424 -3.08 -25.45 12.40
CA PHE A 424 -2.39 -26.73 12.47
C PHE A 424 -1.99 -27.05 13.90
N ARG A 425 -1.99 -28.35 14.24
CA ARG A 425 -1.54 -28.81 15.56
C ARG A 425 -0.07 -28.44 15.73
N LYS A 426 0.23 -27.53 16.65
CA LYS A 426 1.60 -27.12 16.97
C LYS A 426 2.38 -28.31 17.53
N GLN A 427 3.61 -28.49 17.07
CA GLN A 427 4.53 -29.45 17.71
C GLN A 427 4.78 -29.01 19.17
N PRO A 428 4.82 -29.93 20.14
CA PRO A 428 5.55 -29.68 21.38
C PRO A 428 7.02 -29.39 21.01
N PRO A 429 7.71 -28.44 21.65
CA PRO A 429 9.14 -28.28 21.45
C PRO A 429 9.80 -29.63 21.69
N ALA A 430 10.66 -30.06 20.76
CA ALA A 430 11.43 -31.29 20.93
C ALA A 430 12.07 -31.24 22.32
N ALA A 431 11.76 -32.22 23.17
CA ALA A 431 12.43 -32.36 24.44
C ALA A 431 13.93 -32.44 24.11
N THR A 432 14.69 -31.42 24.47
CA THR A 432 16.13 -31.48 24.47
C THR A 432 16.48 -32.71 25.28
N SER A 433 16.93 -33.77 24.60
CA SER A 433 17.55 -34.90 25.25
C SER A 433 18.77 -34.35 25.96
N SER A 434 18.60 -34.01 27.23
CA SER A 434 19.70 -33.83 28.16
C SER A 434 20.38 -35.19 28.24
N ASN A 435 21.40 -35.39 27.41
CA ASN A 435 22.37 -36.46 27.62
C ASN A 435 22.92 -36.27 29.03
N SER A 436 22.40 -37.09 29.93
CA SER A 436 22.81 -37.18 31.32
C SER A 436 23.66 -38.44 31.42
N ARG A 437 24.98 -38.22 31.31
CA ARG A 437 26.11 -39.10 31.69
C ARG A 437 26.25 -40.46 31.00
#